data_AF-A0AA43CUN7-F1
#
_entry.id   AF-A0AA43CUN7-F1
#
_cell.length_a   1.000
_cell.length_b   1.000
_cell.length_c   1.000
_cell.angle_alpha   90.00
_cell.angle_beta   90.00
_cell.angle_gamma   90.00
#
_symmetry.space_group_name_H-M   'P 1'
#
loop_
_entity.id
_entity.type
_entity.pdbx_description
1 polymer ?
#
loop_
_entity_poly.entity_id
_entity_poly.type
_entity_poly.pdbx_seq_one_letter_code
_entity_poly.pdbx_strand_id
1 'polypeptide(L)' 'MHRIRIKRLPHVTIVLVFLCAVASAAESTNRARDLGIPFVGQPGPLNAITDVAGVEVGQVTLISGKGTL' A
#
# COMPACT_ATOMS: atom_id res chain seq x y z
N MET A 1 9.39 11.27 39.99
CA MET A 1 8.52 10.08 39.86
C MET A 1 7.29 10.41 39.03
N HIS A 2 7.36 10.31 37.71
CA HIS A 2 6.24 10.60 36.80
C HIS A 2 5.39 9.32 36.63
N ARG A 3 4.27 9.22 37.35
CA ARG A 3 3.36 8.08 37.21
C ARG A 3 2.56 8.23 35.92
N ILE A 4 2.95 7.46 34.90
CA ILE A 4 2.21 7.28 33.65
C ILE A 4 0.83 6.70 34.01
N ARG A 5 -0.24 7.51 33.94
CA ARG A 5 -1.61 7.02 34.06
C ARG A 5 -2.00 6.37 32.73
N ILE A 6 -1.91 5.05 32.65
CA ILE A 6 -2.48 4.26 31.56
C ILE A 6 -4.00 4.38 31.67
N LYS A 7 -4.61 5.30 30.90
CA LYS A 7 -6.07 5.41 30.80
C LYS A 7 -6.60 4.12 30.15
N ARG A 8 -7.58 3.46 30.77
CA ARG A 8 -8.20 2.25 30.21
C ARG A 8 -8.80 2.61 28.84
N LEU A 9 -8.18 2.10 27.78
CA LEU A 9 -8.59 2.37 26.41
C LEU A 9 -9.87 1.57 26.12
N PRO A 10 -10.95 2.18 25.61
CA PRO A 10 -12.22 1.48 25.41
C PRO A 10 -12.06 0.40 24.34
N HIS A 11 -12.62 -0.80 24.57
CA HIS A 11 -12.48 -1.94 23.65
C HIS A 11 -12.88 -1.62 22.21
N VAL A 12 -13.84 -0.71 22.01
CA VAL A 12 -14.26 -0.20 20.69
C VAL A 12 -13.09 0.44 19.94
N THR A 13 -12.24 1.22 20.61
CA THR A 13 -11.07 1.85 19.96
C THR A 13 -10.00 0.83 19.59
N ILE A 14 -9.80 -0.21 20.40
CA ILE A 14 -8.86 -1.30 20.08
C ILE A 14 -9.36 -2.08 18.87
N VAL A 15 -10.65 -2.43 18.86
CA VAL A 15 -11.29 -3.13 17.73
C VAL A 15 -11.25 -2.29 16.46
N LEU A 16 -11.53 -0.99 16.55
CA LEU A 16 -11.47 -0.08 15.40
C LEU A 16 -10.05 0.03 14.84
N VAL A 17 -9.04 0.21 15.70
CA VAL A 17 -7.63 0.27 15.28
C VAL A 17 -7.19 -1.04 14.63
N PHE A 18 -7.58 -2.18 15.21
CA PHE A 18 -7.26 -3.50 14.66
C PHE A 18 -7.95 -3.73 13.30
N LEU A 19 -9.22 -3.34 13.16
CA LEU A 19 -9.97 -3.45 11.91
C LEU A 19 -9.34 -2.60 10.80
N CYS A 20 -8.96 -1.36 11.10
CA CYS A 20 -8.27 -0.48 10.14
C CYS A 20 -6.91 -1.04 9.71
N ALA A 21 -6.16 -1.68 10.62
CA ALA A 21 -4.88 -2.29 10.30
C ALA A 21 -5.03 -3.49 9.34
N VAL A 22 -6.02 -4.36 9.57
CA VAL A 22 -6.29 -5.51 8.68
C VAL A 22 -6.71 -5.04 7.28
N ALA A 23 -7.52 -3.98 7.18
CA ALA A 23 -7.94 -3.44 5.88
C ALA A 23 -6.78 -2.87 5.04
N SER A 24 -5.76 -2.28 5.69
CA SER A 24 -4.61 -1.68 4.99
C SER A 24 -3.60 -2.71 4.49
N ALA A 25 -3.61 -3.93 5.03
CA ALA A 25 -2.69 -5.00 4.64
C ALA A 25 -3.10 -5.74 3.34
N ALA A 26 -4.27 -5.42 2.77
CA ALA A 26 -4.83 -6.11 1.62
C ALA A 26 -4.41 -5.52 0.25
N GLU A 27 -3.50 -4.55 0.23
CA GLU A 27 -3.01 -3.97 -1.03
C GLU A 27 -2.10 -4.99 -1.77
N SER A 28 -2.51 -5.40 -2.96
CA SER A 28 -1.78 -6.39 -3.77
C SER A 28 -0.58 -5.75 -4.48
N THR A 29 0.56 -5.69 -3.80
CA THR A 29 1.80 -5.13 -4.37
C THR A 29 2.59 -6.22 -5.11
N ASN A 30 2.15 -6.58 -6.32
CA ASN A 30 2.92 -7.48 -7.20
C ASN A 30 4.09 -6.73 -7.88
N ARG A 31 4.91 -5.98 -7.13
CA ARG A 31 6.11 -5.34 -7.69
C ARG A 31 7.29 -6.29 -7.54
N ALA A 32 8.18 -6.27 -8.52
CA ALA A 32 9.37 -7.11 -8.51
C ALA A 32 10.22 -6.96 -7.23
N ARG A 33 10.32 -5.73 -6.68
CA ARG A 33 11.04 -5.46 -5.42
C ARG A 33 10.40 -6.15 -4.21
N ASP A 34 9.08 -6.24 -4.17
CA ASP A 34 8.34 -6.89 -3.08
C ASP A 34 8.53 -8.41 -3.10
N LEU A 35 8.86 -8.96 -4.28
CA LEU A 35 9.22 -10.36 -4.48
C LEU A 35 10.70 -10.66 -4.23
N GLY A 36 11.48 -9.70 -3.74
CA GLY A 36 12.90 -9.87 -3.41
C GLY A 36 13.85 -9.89 -4.62
N ILE A 37 13.39 -9.45 -5.80
CA ILE A 37 14.24 -9.35 -6.99
C ILE A 37 15.28 -8.23 -6.76
N PRO A 38 16.59 -8.51 -6.95
CA PRO A 38 17.63 -7.53 -6.67
C PRO A 38 17.70 -6.45 -7.75
N PHE A 39 17.73 -5.18 -7.33
CA PHE A 39 17.91 -4.02 -8.19
C PHE A 39 18.98 -3.09 -7.63
N VAL A 40 19.66 -2.35 -8.50
CA VAL A 40 20.60 -1.29 -8.11
C VAL A 40 19.81 -0.03 -7.72
N GLY A 41 20.28 0.67 -6.68
CA GLY A 41 19.72 1.94 -6.22
C GLY A 41 18.42 1.83 -5.41
N GLN A 42 18.02 2.95 -4.82
CA GLN A 42 16.79 3.09 -4.05
C GLN A 42 15.74 3.84 -4.89
N PRO A 43 14.50 3.32 -4.98
CA PRO A 43 13.44 3.98 -5.72
C PRO A 43 12.92 5.22 -4.97
N GLY A 44 12.15 6.06 -5.68
CA GLY A 44 11.35 7.11 -5.07
C GLY A 44 10.16 6.55 -4.25
N PRO A 45 9.39 7.42 -3.57
CA PRO A 45 8.31 6.99 -2.68
C PRO A 45 7.24 6.12 -3.33
N LEU A 46 6.88 6.41 -4.58
CA LEU A 46 5.89 5.65 -5.34
C LEU A 46 6.53 4.52 -6.17
N ASN A 47 7.87 4.51 -6.28
CA ASN A 47 8.60 3.62 -7.17
C ASN A 47 8.03 3.65 -8.59
N ALA A 48 7.73 4.87 -9.08
CA ALA A 48 7.05 5.13 -10.34
C ALA A 48 7.53 6.45 -10.98
N ILE A 49 7.27 6.65 -12.27
CA ILE A 49 7.71 7.86 -12.98
C ILE A 49 7.08 9.15 -12.43
N THR A 50 5.90 9.05 -11.82
CA THR A 50 5.17 10.15 -11.18
C THR A 50 5.82 10.65 -9.89
N ASP A 51 6.91 10.02 -9.43
CA ASP A 51 7.75 10.57 -8.34
C ASP A 51 8.39 11.92 -8.74
N VAL A 52 8.42 12.25 -10.03
CA VAL A 52 8.87 13.56 -10.52
C VAL A 52 7.71 14.56 -10.50
N ALA A 53 7.90 15.68 -9.81
CA ALA A 53 6.89 16.73 -9.70
C ALA A 53 6.42 17.23 -11.08
N GLY A 54 5.10 17.28 -11.27
CA GLY A 54 4.47 17.68 -12.52
C GLY A 54 4.35 16.58 -13.59
N VAL A 55 4.78 15.34 -13.29
CA VAL A 55 4.62 14.20 -14.20
C VAL A 55 3.36 13.40 -13.84
N GLU A 56 2.52 13.14 -14.84
CA GLU A 56 1.28 12.38 -14.71
C GLU A 56 1.26 11.21 -15.71
N VAL A 57 0.47 10.16 -15.38
CA VAL A 57 0.28 8.98 -16.23
C VAL A 57 -1.21 8.64 -16.31
N GLY A 58 -1.73 8.50 -17.53
CA GLY A 58 -3.07 7.98 -17.80
C GLY A 58 -3.01 6.74 -18.69
N GLN A 59 -3.95 5.80 -18.51
CA GLN A 59 -4.06 4.61 -19.34
C GLN A 59 -5.49 4.44 -19.88
N VAL A 60 -5.60 3.99 -21.13
CA VAL A 60 -6.84 3.49 -21.73
C VAL A 60 -6.53 2.12 -22.31
N THR A 61 -7.16 1.10 -21.75
CA THR A 61 -6.94 -0.29 -22.13
C THR A 61 -8.20 -0.81 -22.80
N LEU A 62 -8.11 -1.12 -24.09
CA LEU A 62 -9.20 -1.70 -24.87
C LEU A 62 -8.87 -3.16 -25.16
N ILE A 63 -9.51 -4.07 -24.44
CA ILE A 63 -9.36 -5.51 -24.65
C ILE A 63 -10.55 -6.00 -25.47
N SER A 64 -10.27 -6.62 -26.61
CA SER A 64 -11.29 -7.25 -27.44
C SER A 64 -10.78 -8.58 -28.00
N GLY A 65 -11.67 -9.57 -28.11
CA GLY A 65 -11.37 -10.88 -28.66
C GLY A 65 -12.63 -11.74 -28.72
N LYS A 66 -12.63 -12.75 -29.60
CA LYS A 66 -13.57 -13.87 -29.58
C LYS A 66 -12.75 -15.16 -29.69
N GLY A 67 -12.93 -16.05 -28.71
CA GLY A 67 -12.28 -17.37 -28.66
C GLY A 67 -13.00 -18.27 -27.67
N THR A 68 -12.97 -19.58 -27.94
CA THR A 68 -13.44 -20.63 -27.01
C THR A 68 -12.27 -20.95 -26.10
N LEU A 69 -12.35 -20.50 -24.84
CA LEU A 69 -11.39 -20.86 -23.80
C LEU A 69 -11.40 -22.38 -23.55
#